data_AF-A0A967SJP0-F1
#
_entry.id   AF-A0A967SJP0-F1
#
_cell.length_a   1.000
_cell.length_b   1.000
_cell.length_c   1.000
_cell.angle_alpha   90.00
_cell.angle_beta   90.00
_cell.angle_gamma   90.00
#
_symmetry.space_group_name_H-M   'P 1'
#
loop_
_entity.id
_entity.type
_entity.pdbx_description
1 polymer ?
#
loop_
_entity_poly.entity_id
_entity_poly.type
_entity_poly.pdbx_seq_one_letter_code
_entity_poly.pdbx_strand_id
1 'polypeptide(L)'
;DERRRELLQRREARSRRLRDGELPTFPSETRDVRQGDWTVAETPPDLRKRVVEITGPVDRKMMINALNSGADVFMADFEDAISPTWA
;
A
#
# COMPACT_ATOMS: atom_id res chain seq x y z
N ASP A 1 9.19 -16.26 -8.21
CA ASP A 1 8.08 -15.36 -8.56
C ASP A 1 6.74 -16.09 -8.81
N GLU A 2 6.60 -17.35 -8.42
CA GLU A 2 5.42 -18.16 -8.73
C GLU A 2 4.16 -17.65 -8.04
N ARG A 3 4.22 -17.41 -6.72
CA ARG A 3 3.10 -16.88 -5.94
C ARG A 3 2.58 -15.54 -6.46
N ARG A 4 3.47 -14.63 -6.89
CA ARG A 4 3.07 -13.34 -7.47
C ARG A 4 2.25 -13.56 -8.74
N ARG A 5 2.72 -14.41 -9.65
CA ARG A 5 2.04 -14.72 -10.91
C ARG A 5 0.67 -15.37 -10.68
N GLU A 6 0.60 -16.31 -9.74
CA GLU A 6 -0.66 -16.92 -9.32
C GLU A 6 -1.66 -15.87 -8.82
N LEU A 7 -1.22 -14.92 -7.98
CA LEU A 7 -2.07 -13.84 -7.49
C LEU A 7 -2.53 -12.90 -8.61
N LEU A 8 -1.69 -12.62 -9.61
CA LEU A 8 -2.08 -11.84 -10.78
C LEU A 8 -3.17 -12.54 -11.61
N GLN A 9 -3.08 -13.86 -11.79
CA GLN A 9 -4.13 -14.65 -12.45
C GLN A 9 -5.45 -14.63 -11.65
N ARG A 10 -5.36 -14.74 -10.31
CA ARG A 10 -6.55 -14.63 -9.43
C ARG A 10 -7.20 -13.24 -9.53
N ARG A 11 -6.43 -12.16 -9.69
CA ARG A 11 -6.96 -10.80 -9.92
C ARG A 11 -7.74 -10.72 -11.23
N GLU A 12 -7.23 -11.32 -12.30
CA GLU A 12 -7.94 -11.36 -13.59
C GLU A 12 -9.26 -12.12 -13.50
N ALA A 13 -9.25 -13.30 -12.86
CA ALA A 13 -10.46 -14.07 -12.63
C ALA A 13 -11.50 -13.31 -11.81
N ARG A 14 -11.07 -12.58 -10.76
CA ARG A 14 -11.95 -11.71 -9.97
C ARG A 14 -12.52 -10.57 -10.81
N SER A 15 -11.68 -9.92 -11.62
CA SER A 15 -12.08 -8.81 -12.49
C SER A 15 -13.15 -9.23 -13.51
N ARG A 16 -13.07 -10.44 -14.07
CA ARG A 16 -14.11 -10.98 -14.95
C ARG A 16 -15.46 -11.09 -14.23
N ARG A 17 -15.51 -11.72 -13.07
CA ARG A 17 -16.77 -11.84 -12.30
C ARG A 17 -17.37 -10.49 -11.92
N LEU A 18 -16.54 -9.51 -11.54
CA LEU A 18 -17.01 -8.16 -11.25
C LEU A 18 -17.63 -7.48 -12.48
N ARG A 19 -17.04 -7.67 -13.67
CA ARG A 19 -17.60 -7.18 -14.94
C ARG A 19 -18.88 -7.90 -15.34
N ASP A 20 -19.03 -9.16 -14.95
CA ASP A 20 -20.23 -9.98 -15.17
C ASP A 20 -21.37 -9.66 -14.17
N GLY A 21 -21.21 -8.62 -13.35
CA GLY A 21 -22.23 -8.11 -12.44
C GLY A 21 -22.09 -8.53 -10.98
N GLU A 22 -21.05 -9.29 -10.61
CA GLU A 22 -20.73 -9.52 -9.19
C GLU A 22 -20.33 -8.17 -8.55
N LEU A 23 -20.96 -7.80 -7.43
CA LEU A 23 -20.55 -6.63 -6.66
C LEU A 23 -19.55 -7.02 -5.55
N PRO A 24 -18.60 -6.15 -5.19
CA PRO A 24 -17.78 -6.35 -4.00
C PRO A 24 -18.66 -6.47 -2.75
N THR A 25 -18.40 -7.47 -1.93
CA THR A 25 -19.09 -7.69 -0.65
C THR A 25 -18.10 -8.18 0.40
N PHE A 26 -18.49 -8.14 1.67
CA PHE A 26 -17.69 -8.69 2.76
C PHE A 26 -17.68 -10.23 2.67
N PRO A 27 -16.50 -10.88 2.57
CA PRO A 27 -16.44 -12.33 2.48
C PRO A 27 -16.93 -12.99 3.77
N SER A 28 -17.77 -14.01 3.65
CA SER A 28 -18.33 -14.74 4.80
C SER A 28 -17.26 -15.54 5.55
N GLU A 29 -16.28 -16.07 4.82
CA GLU A 29 -15.18 -16.91 5.30
C GLU A 29 -14.20 -16.18 6.21
N THR A 30 -14.20 -14.84 6.19
CA THR A 30 -13.36 -14.00 7.07
C THR A 30 -14.16 -13.26 8.14
N ARG A 31 -15.42 -13.67 8.38
CA ARG A 31 -16.28 -13.07 9.40
C ARG A 31 -15.65 -13.13 10.79
N ASP A 32 -15.10 -14.28 11.16
CA ASP A 32 -14.53 -14.49 12.49
C ASP A 32 -13.30 -13.60 12.72
N VAL A 33 -12.52 -13.31 11.67
CA VAL A 33 -11.41 -12.34 11.74
C VAL A 33 -11.94 -10.94 12.00
N ARG A 34 -13.03 -10.52 11.33
CA ARG A 34 -13.62 -9.18 11.51
C ARG A 34 -14.31 -9.01 12.86
N GLN A 35 -14.79 -10.09 13.46
CA GLN A 35 -15.52 -10.08 14.74
C GLN A 35 -14.64 -10.50 15.93
N GLY A 36 -13.41 -10.95 15.67
CA GLY A 36 -12.47 -11.38 16.70
C GLY A 36 -11.89 -10.20 17.47
N ASP A 37 -11.47 -10.48 18.71
CA ASP A 37 -10.79 -9.54 19.57
C ASP A 37 -9.27 -9.66 19.37
N TRP A 38 -8.75 -8.89 18.42
CA TRP A 38 -7.32 -8.84 18.13
C TRP A 38 -6.91 -7.42 17.73
N THR A 39 -5.62 -7.13 17.90
CA THR A 39 -4.99 -5.89 17.43
C THR A 39 -3.75 -6.21 16.62
N VAL A 40 -3.32 -5.26 15.80
CA VAL A 40 -1.97 -5.32 15.21
C VAL A 40 -0.91 -5.23 16.31
N ALA A 41 0.34 -5.55 15.97
CA ALA A 41 1.48 -5.37 16.87
C ALA A 41 1.66 -3.90 17.28
N GLU A 42 2.35 -3.67 18.39
CA GLU A 42 2.60 -2.32 18.91
C GLU A 42 3.32 -1.44 17.87
N THR A 43 2.84 -0.21 17.72
CA THR A 43 3.42 0.76 16.79
C THR A 43 4.75 1.30 17.32
N PRO A 44 5.84 1.21 16.52
CA PRO A 44 7.12 1.83 16.84
C PRO A 44 6.99 3.32 17.18
N PRO A 45 7.78 3.88 18.13
CA PRO A 45 7.62 5.26 18.60
C PRO A 45 7.63 6.34 17.51
N ASP A 46 8.47 6.17 16.50
CA ASP A 46 8.61 7.05 15.33
C ASP A 46 7.38 7.03 14.40
N LEU A 47 6.60 5.94 14.39
CA LEU A 47 5.38 5.80 13.58
C LEU A 47 4.09 6.20 14.32
N ARG A 48 4.18 6.63 15.58
CA ARG A 48 3.00 7.04 16.38
C ARG A 48 2.46 8.41 15.96
N LYS A 49 3.30 9.28 15.39
CA LYS A 49 2.92 10.61 14.90
C LYS A 49 3.08 10.67 13.39
N ARG A 50 1.97 10.68 12.66
CA ARG A 50 1.91 10.68 11.19
C ARG A 50 0.81 11.63 10.70
N VAL A 51 0.80 12.86 11.22
CA VAL A 51 -0.27 13.84 10.95
C VAL A 51 -0.11 14.43 9.55
N VAL A 52 1.13 14.67 9.13
CA VAL A 52 1.46 15.12 7.77
C VAL A 52 2.49 14.19 7.17
N GLU A 53 2.19 13.63 6.00
CA GLU A 53 3.11 12.83 5.21
C GLU A 53 3.33 13.48 3.86
N ILE A 54 4.58 13.59 3.44
CA ILE A 54 4.94 14.01 2.09
C ILE A 54 5.31 12.79 1.26
N THR A 55 4.96 12.79 -0.03
CA THR A 55 5.36 11.76 -0.98
C THR A 55 6.18 12.38 -2.09
N GLY A 56 7.05 11.61 -2.73
CA GLY A 56 7.88 12.13 -3.82
C GLY A 56 8.88 11.12 -4.36
N PRO A 57 9.44 11.41 -5.55
CA PRO A 57 10.40 10.53 -6.20
C PRO A 57 11.71 10.45 -5.41
N VAL A 58 12.53 9.48 -5.82
CA VAL A 58 13.83 9.19 -5.19
C VAL A 58 15.01 9.92 -5.82
N ASP A 59 14.75 10.97 -6.60
CA ASP A 59 15.84 11.82 -7.07
C ASP A 59 16.49 12.57 -5.89
N ARG A 60 17.81 12.79 -6.00
CA ARG A 60 18.63 13.31 -4.89
C ARG A 60 18.09 14.62 -4.32
N LYS A 61 17.58 15.52 -5.17
CA LYS A 61 17.11 16.83 -4.71
C LYS A 61 15.79 16.69 -3.96
N MET A 62 14.87 15.87 -4.48
CA MET A 62 13.58 15.62 -3.85
C MET A 62 13.73 14.87 -2.52
N MET A 63 14.66 13.91 -2.44
CA MET A 63 15.02 13.26 -1.17
C MET A 63 15.36 14.28 -0.08
N ILE A 64 16.27 15.21 -0.38
CA ILE A 64 16.71 16.25 0.57
C ILE A 64 15.55 17.17 0.95
N ASN A 65 14.78 17.63 -0.04
CA ASN A 65 13.69 18.58 0.21
C ASN A 65 12.57 17.94 1.03
N ALA A 66 12.20 16.69 0.73
CA ALA A 66 11.13 16.00 1.42
C ALA A 66 11.51 15.70 2.88
N LEU A 67 12.74 15.23 3.14
CA LEU A 67 13.23 15.02 4.50
C LEU A 67 13.33 16.32 5.32
N ASN A 68 13.55 17.46 4.66
CA ASN A 68 13.62 18.77 5.31
C ASN A 68 12.28 19.53 5.32
N SER A 69 11.19 18.92 4.85
CA SER A 69 9.90 19.61 4.66
C SER A 69 9.18 19.96 5.97
N GLY A 70 9.55 19.32 7.07
CA GLY A 70 8.82 19.38 8.34
C GLY A 70 7.60 18.45 8.40
N ALA A 71 7.35 17.62 7.37
CA ALA A 71 6.41 16.51 7.46
C ALA A 71 6.89 15.47 8.50
N ASP A 72 5.94 14.76 9.11
CA ASP A 72 6.27 13.70 10.09
C ASP A 72 6.89 12.48 9.40
N VAL A 73 6.45 12.19 8.17
CA VAL A 73 6.91 11.06 7.36
C VAL A 73 7.14 11.49 5.92
N PHE A 74 8.14 10.87 5.28
CA PHE A 74 8.34 10.94 3.84
C PHE A 74 8.25 9.54 3.22
N MET A 75 7.29 9.36 2.30
CA MET A 75 7.22 8.17 1.43
C MET A 75 8.07 8.38 0.18
N ALA A 76 9.27 7.78 0.20
CA ALA A 76 10.16 7.71 -0.95
C ALA A 76 9.60 6.75 -2.00
N ASP A 77 9.21 7.28 -3.15
CA ASP A 77 8.37 6.56 -4.10
C ASP A 77 9.17 5.99 -5.30
N PHE A 78 9.03 4.68 -5.50
CA PHE A 78 9.53 3.91 -6.65
C PHE A 78 8.38 3.39 -7.53
N GLU A 79 7.14 3.80 -7.26
CA GLU A 79 5.92 3.39 -7.96
C GLU A 79 5.42 4.52 -8.87
N ASP A 80 4.38 5.25 -8.48
CA ASP A 80 3.63 6.12 -9.38
C ASP A 80 4.33 7.46 -9.64
N ALA A 81 5.14 7.96 -8.70
CA ALA A 81 5.87 9.23 -8.86
C ALA A 81 7.21 9.09 -9.59
N ILE A 82 7.62 7.88 -10.01
CA ILE A 82 8.89 7.64 -10.70
C ILE A 82 8.68 7.13 -12.12
N SER A 83 9.56 7.54 -13.04
CA SER A 83 9.81 6.78 -14.27
C SER A 83 10.86 5.71 -13.94
N PRO A 84 10.54 4.40 -13.96
CA PRO A 84 11.41 3.36 -13.43
C PRO A 84 12.54 3.00 -14.40
N THR A 85 13.43 3.96 -14.69
CA THR A 85 14.65 3.71 -15.46
C THR A 85 15.68 2.98 -14.62
N TRP A 86 16.64 2.31 -15.27
CA TRP A 86 17.74 1.62 -14.58
C TRP A 86 18.87 2.55 -14.10
N ALA A 87 18.94 3.74 -14.69
CA ALA A 87 20.00 4.73 -14.46
C ALA A 87 19.88 5.41 -13.09
#